data_AF-A0A538TV50-F1
#
_entry.id   AF-A0A538TV50-F1
#
_cell.length_a   1.000
_cell.length_b   1.000
_cell.length_c   1.000
_cell.angle_alpha   90.00
_cell.angle_beta   90.00
_cell.angle_gamma   90.00
#
_symmetry.space_group_name_H-M   'P 1'
#
loop_
_entity.id
_entity.type
_entity.pdbx_description
1 polymer ?
#
loop_
_entity_poly.entity_id
_entity_poly.type
_entity_poly.pdbx_seq_one_letter_code
_entity_poly.pdbx_strand_id
1 'polypeptide(L)'
;SALDNRPLRYDEFEALVGPALYVSATPAEFELARSRGVVVEQIIRPTGLVDPEIVIKPIEHQVDDLLGEIRERVARRERTLVTTLTKRMSEDLTDYLGEMGVRVRYLHSDVDALERVEILRGLRLAEFDVLVGINLLREGLDLPEVSLVAILDADKEGFLRSERSLIQTAGRAARNVGGRVVLYADRVTESMRRAMDETNRRREKQLLYNQEHGITPRTIVKSVEEILQSTSVADAIGQGEHDDVRSLLSSLDREDPRALIARLEDEMLAAARMLDFERAASLRDRIEDIRSALDQAAEAGVGGVDARSRSGERGARPDATTRRGRRQPSSRNRS
;
A
#
# COMPACT_ATOMS: atom_id res chain seq x y z
N SER A 1 18.48 -22.73 30.16
CA SER A 1 18.59 -21.40 30.80
C SER A 1 17.98 -20.36 29.88
N ALA A 2 17.57 -19.20 30.40
CA ALA A 2 17.16 -18.07 29.56
C ALA A 2 18.31 -17.53 28.68
N LEU A 3 19.57 -17.76 29.10
CA LEU A 3 20.79 -17.45 28.32
C LEU A 3 20.97 -18.35 27.08
N ASP A 4 20.34 -19.53 27.05
CA ASP A 4 20.46 -20.49 25.96
C ASP A 4 19.39 -20.25 24.88
N ASN A 5 18.24 -19.69 25.26
CA ASN A 5 17.16 -19.30 24.35
C ASN A 5 17.42 -17.90 23.77
N ARG A 6 18.34 -17.83 22.80
CA ARG A 6 18.75 -16.59 22.12
C ARG A 6 18.89 -16.81 20.61
N PRO A 7 18.89 -15.74 19.80
CA PRO A 7 19.34 -15.83 18.41
C PRO A 7 20.77 -16.38 18.30
N LEU A 8 21.07 -16.99 17.15
CA LEU A 8 22.43 -17.33 16.76
C LEU A 8 23.30 -16.07 16.70
N ARG A 9 24.56 -16.21 17.10
CA ARG A 9 25.61 -15.23 16.78
C ARG A 9 26.00 -15.37 15.31
N TYR A 10 26.72 -14.37 14.80
CA TYR A 10 27.10 -14.33 13.39
C TYR A 10 28.00 -15.51 12.97
N ASP A 11 28.96 -15.86 13.83
CA ASP A 11 29.86 -17.01 13.69
C ASP A 11 29.11 -18.35 13.76
N GLU A 12 28.11 -18.47 14.64
CA GLU A 12 27.27 -19.66 14.77
C GLU A 12 26.35 -19.84 13.55
N PHE A 13 25.82 -18.74 13.00
CA PHE A 13 25.06 -18.73 11.75
C PHE A 13 25.95 -19.10 10.56
N GLU A 14 27.12 -18.48 10.43
CA GLU A 14 28.06 -18.75 9.33
C GLU A 14 28.52 -20.21 9.30
N ALA A 15 28.74 -20.83 10.47
CA ALA A 15 29.11 -22.24 10.58
C ALA A 15 28.00 -23.23 10.15
N LEU A 16 26.74 -22.76 10.08
CA LEU A 16 25.58 -23.55 9.64
C LEU A 16 25.19 -23.26 8.17
N VAL A 17 25.60 -22.12 7.61
CA VAL A 17 25.31 -21.72 6.23
C VAL A 17 26.26 -22.43 5.26
N GLY A 18 25.68 -23.24 4.37
CA GLY A 18 26.37 -23.85 3.24
C GLY A 18 26.61 -22.86 2.08
N PRO A 19 26.60 -23.31 0.81
CA PRO A 19 26.66 -22.41 -0.33
C PRO A 19 25.50 -21.39 -0.29
N ALA A 20 25.84 -20.10 -0.29
CA ALA A 20 24.89 -19.00 -0.19
C ALA A 20 24.92 -18.12 -1.46
N LEU A 21 23.75 -17.62 -1.86
CA LEU A 21 23.59 -16.62 -2.93
C LEU A 21 23.19 -15.29 -2.30
N TYR A 22 24.07 -14.29 -2.38
CA TYR A 22 23.75 -12.93 -1.94
C TYR A 22 23.05 -12.17 -3.07
N VAL A 23 21.82 -11.69 -2.83
CA VAL A 23 21.01 -10.96 -3.83
C VAL A 23 20.83 -9.52 -3.37
N SER A 24 21.47 -8.57 -4.05
CA SER A 24 21.36 -7.13 -3.75
C SER A 24 21.68 -6.28 -4.98
N ALA A 25 20.96 -5.17 -5.15
CA ALA A 25 21.28 -4.14 -6.16
C ALA A 25 22.49 -3.27 -5.78
N THR A 26 22.91 -3.35 -4.51
CA THR A 26 24.02 -2.62 -3.88
C THR A 26 24.66 -3.51 -2.79
N PRO A 27 25.40 -4.58 -3.15
CA PRO A 27 26.09 -5.42 -2.16
C PRO A 27 27.09 -4.59 -1.35
N ALA A 28 27.37 -4.98 -0.11
CA ALA A 28 28.39 -4.36 0.71
C ALA A 28 29.73 -5.11 0.57
N GLU A 29 30.75 -4.61 1.27
CA GLU A 29 32.09 -5.20 1.26
C GLU A 29 32.09 -6.66 1.74
N PHE A 30 31.17 -7.03 2.64
CA PHE A 30 31.05 -8.40 3.13
C PHE A 30 30.66 -9.38 2.03
N GLU A 31 29.55 -9.14 1.32
CA GLU A 31 29.07 -10.03 0.26
C GLU A 31 30.07 -10.09 -0.89
N LEU A 32 30.69 -8.96 -1.24
CA LEU A 32 31.74 -8.90 -2.28
C LEU A 32 32.98 -9.73 -1.89
N ALA A 33 33.47 -9.59 -0.65
CA ALA A 33 34.61 -10.35 -0.15
C ALA A 33 34.31 -11.86 -0.06
N ARG A 34 33.11 -12.23 0.41
CA ARG A 34 32.66 -13.63 0.48
C ARG A 34 32.47 -14.28 -0.89
N SER A 35 32.03 -13.51 -1.87
CA SER A 35 31.85 -13.98 -3.25
C SER A 35 33.18 -14.19 -3.99
N ARG A 36 34.32 -13.76 -3.42
CA ARG A 36 35.69 -13.95 -3.97
C ARG A 36 35.84 -13.52 -5.44
N GLY A 37 35.12 -12.48 -5.84
CA GLY A 37 35.09 -11.96 -7.22
C GLY A 37 34.05 -12.60 -8.16
N VAL A 38 33.32 -13.63 -7.73
CA VAL A 38 32.21 -14.22 -8.50
C VAL A 38 30.95 -13.38 -8.30
N VAL A 39 30.80 -12.33 -9.12
CA VAL A 39 29.62 -11.45 -9.12
C VAL A 39 28.89 -11.56 -10.47
N VAL A 40 27.57 -11.77 -10.42
CA VAL A 40 26.70 -11.85 -11.61
C VAL A 40 25.82 -10.60 -11.67
N GLU A 41 26.00 -9.77 -12.70
CA GLU A 41 25.19 -8.56 -12.91
C GLU A 41 23.87 -8.89 -13.64
N GLN A 42 22.72 -8.65 -13.01
CA GLN A 42 21.42 -8.66 -13.67
C GLN A 42 20.82 -7.24 -13.68
N ILE A 43 21.10 -6.49 -14.74
CA ILE A 43 20.69 -5.08 -14.88
C ILE A 43 19.59 -4.82 -15.90
N ILE A 44 19.31 -5.77 -16.80
CA ILE A 44 18.28 -5.62 -17.84
C ILE A 44 16.90 -5.91 -17.23
N ARG A 45 15.95 -4.99 -17.42
CA ARG A 45 14.55 -5.16 -16.97
C ARG A 45 13.71 -5.76 -18.09
N PRO A 46 12.84 -6.76 -17.84
CA PRO A 46 12.00 -7.37 -18.88
C PRO A 46 11.08 -6.40 -19.65
N THR A 47 10.76 -5.24 -19.07
CA THR A 47 9.94 -4.18 -19.69
C THR A 47 10.75 -3.13 -20.45
N GLY A 48 12.07 -3.31 -20.59
CA GLY A 48 12.99 -2.31 -21.15
C GLY A 48 13.17 -1.05 -20.29
N LEU A 49 12.58 -0.97 -19.09
CA LEU A 49 12.76 0.17 -18.20
C LEU A 49 14.23 0.38 -17.83
N VAL A 50 14.70 1.62 -17.95
CA VAL A 50 16.09 2.02 -17.72
C VAL A 50 16.26 2.67 -16.34
N ASP A 51 17.49 2.67 -15.84
CA ASP A 51 17.88 3.47 -14.68
C ASP A 51 17.67 4.97 -15.00
N PRO A 52 17.21 5.79 -14.03
CA PRO A 52 16.72 7.14 -14.29
C PRO A 52 17.83 8.12 -14.67
N GLU A 53 17.45 9.25 -15.25
CA GLU A 53 18.37 10.38 -15.40
C GLU A 53 18.59 11.04 -14.03
N ILE A 54 19.86 11.24 -13.63
CA ILE A 54 20.21 11.99 -12.42
C ILE A 54 20.73 13.37 -12.83
N VAL A 55 20.07 14.43 -12.34
CA VAL A 55 20.52 15.83 -12.50
C VAL A 55 20.90 16.42 -11.15
N ILE A 56 21.84 17.38 -11.16
CA ILE A 56 22.23 18.15 -9.99
C ILE A 56 21.69 19.57 -10.12
N LYS A 57 21.17 20.13 -9.03
CA LYS A 57 20.74 21.53 -8.91
C LYS A 57 21.38 22.15 -7.64
N PRO A 58 21.59 23.48 -7.58
CA PRO A 58 22.09 24.14 -6.37
C PRO A 58 21.10 24.03 -5.21
N ILE A 59 21.57 24.27 -3.98
CA ILE A 59 20.71 24.34 -2.78
C ILE A 59 19.98 25.70 -2.72
N GLU A 60 20.56 26.74 -3.32
CA GLU A 60 19.91 28.04 -3.52
C GLU A 60 18.57 27.88 -4.28
N HIS A 61 17.48 28.37 -3.69
CA HIS A 61 16.10 28.20 -4.17
C HIS A 61 15.61 26.74 -4.36
N GLN A 62 16.23 25.74 -3.71
CA GLN A 62 15.84 24.32 -3.88
C GLN A 62 14.35 24.02 -3.64
N VAL A 63 13.69 24.76 -2.74
CA VAL A 63 12.26 24.56 -2.42
C VAL A 63 11.34 25.12 -3.51
N ASP A 64 11.68 26.28 -4.08
CA ASP A 64 10.92 26.91 -5.16
C ASP A 64 11.01 26.09 -6.46
N ASP A 65 12.21 25.60 -6.78
CA ASP A 65 12.45 24.72 -7.93
C ASP A 65 11.77 23.35 -7.76
N LEU A 66 11.85 22.76 -6.56
CA LEU A 66 11.15 21.52 -6.23
C LEU A 66 9.62 21.67 -6.39
N LEU A 67 9.04 22.78 -5.94
CA LEU A 67 7.62 23.09 -6.14
C LEU A 67 7.26 23.21 -7.63
N GLY A 68 8.17 23.72 -8.46
CA GLY A 68 8.05 23.72 -9.92
C GLY A 68 8.02 22.30 -10.52
N GLU A 69 9.04 21.48 -10.26
CA GLU A 69 9.13 20.10 -10.75
C GLU A 69 7.95 19.23 -10.27
N ILE A 70 7.51 19.42 -9.01
CA ILE A 70 6.29 18.80 -8.45
C ILE A 70 5.06 19.18 -9.26
N ARG A 71 4.85 20.48 -9.54
CA ARG A 71 3.66 20.96 -10.27
C ARG A 71 3.62 20.41 -11.69
N GLU A 72 4.77 20.21 -12.35
CA GLU A 72 4.83 19.48 -13.61
C GLU A 72 4.39 18.01 -13.50
N ARG A 73 4.77 17.31 -12.42
CA ARG A 73 4.38 15.89 -12.23
C ARG A 73 2.90 15.75 -11.89
N VAL A 74 2.37 16.63 -11.04
CA VAL A 74 0.92 16.72 -10.76
C VAL A 74 0.12 16.94 -12.05
N ALA A 75 0.58 17.84 -12.94
CA ALA A 75 -0.08 18.07 -14.23
C ALA A 75 -0.09 16.84 -15.16
N ARG A 76 0.91 15.96 -15.03
CA ARG A 76 1.00 14.67 -15.74
C ARG A 76 0.29 13.51 -15.01
N ARG A 77 -0.26 13.76 -13.81
CA ARG A 77 -0.82 12.78 -12.86
C ARG A 77 0.21 11.80 -12.28
N GLU A 78 1.50 12.13 -12.38
CA GLU A 78 2.63 11.36 -11.85
C GLU A 78 2.89 11.72 -10.37
N ARG A 79 3.66 10.89 -9.66
CA ARG A 79 4.00 11.09 -8.23
C ARG A 79 5.44 11.53 -8.03
N THR A 80 5.67 12.23 -6.91
CA THR A 80 7.01 12.66 -6.46
C THR A 80 7.34 12.06 -5.10
N LEU A 81 8.57 11.54 -4.96
CA LEU A 81 9.17 11.24 -3.65
C LEU A 81 10.20 12.33 -3.32
N VAL A 82 10.23 12.79 -2.07
CA VAL A 82 11.22 13.76 -1.58
C VAL A 82 11.94 13.17 -0.37
N THR A 83 13.27 13.09 -0.45
CA THR A 83 14.11 12.68 0.68
C THR A 83 14.84 13.87 1.30
N THR A 84 14.64 14.04 2.60
CA THR A 84 15.24 15.08 3.46
C THR A 84 16.37 14.47 4.30
N LEU A 85 16.88 15.20 5.30
CA LEU A 85 17.84 14.68 6.29
C LEU A 85 17.30 14.64 7.73
N THR A 86 16.30 15.46 8.08
CA THR A 86 15.82 15.58 9.47
C THR A 86 14.30 15.55 9.56
N LYS A 87 13.78 15.21 10.74
CA LYS A 87 12.34 15.18 11.04
C LYS A 87 11.72 16.56 10.77
N ARG A 88 12.23 17.58 11.46
CA ARG A 88 11.87 18.99 11.26
C ARG A 88 11.89 19.44 9.79
N MET A 89 12.94 19.15 9.04
CA MET A 89 13.02 19.53 7.62
C MET A 89 11.94 18.84 6.75
N SER A 90 11.45 17.67 7.18
CA SER A 90 10.34 16.97 6.54
C SER A 90 8.99 17.57 6.91
N GLU A 91 8.83 17.96 8.19
CA GLU A 91 7.67 18.67 8.72
C GLU A 91 7.54 20.06 8.08
N ASP A 92 8.54 20.94 8.25
CA ASP A 92 8.62 22.30 7.69
C ASP A 92 8.36 22.32 6.17
N LEU A 93 8.84 21.31 5.41
CA LEU A 93 8.61 21.18 3.97
C LEU A 93 7.20 20.66 3.62
N THR A 94 6.66 19.74 4.41
CA THR A 94 5.31 19.19 4.19
C THR A 94 4.27 20.27 4.41
N ASP A 95 4.43 21.08 5.47
CA ASP A 95 3.53 22.18 5.77
C ASP A 95 3.59 23.26 4.68
N TYR A 96 4.80 23.70 4.28
CA TYR A 96 4.98 24.65 3.17
C TYR A 96 4.35 24.16 1.85
N LEU A 97 4.58 22.89 1.47
CA LEU A 97 3.99 22.34 0.25
C LEU A 97 2.45 22.29 0.33
N GLY A 98 1.90 21.97 1.52
CA GLY A 98 0.47 22.02 1.80
C GLY A 98 -0.12 23.43 1.67
N GLU A 99 0.51 24.45 2.26
CA GLU A 99 0.14 25.86 2.11
C GLU A 99 0.18 26.32 0.64
N MET A 100 1.15 25.83 -0.13
CA MET A 100 1.28 26.10 -1.57
C MET A 100 0.33 25.26 -2.46
N GLY A 101 -0.64 24.58 -1.85
CA GLY A 101 -1.74 23.85 -2.52
C GLY A 101 -1.36 22.46 -3.05
N VAL A 102 -0.21 21.90 -2.66
CA VAL A 102 0.22 20.56 -3.07
C VAL A 102 -0.41 19.51 -2.15
N ARG A 103 -0.96 18.44 -2.74
CA ARG A 103 -1.43 17.29 -1.97
C ARG A 103 -0.22 16.46 -1.52
N VAL A 104 0.16 16.62 -0.26
CA VAL A 104 1.40 16.06 0.31
C VAL A 104 1.13 15.25 1.58
N ARG A 105 1.98 14.25 1.84
CA ARG A 105 2.09 13.52 3.11
C ARG A 105 3.54 13.35 3.52
N TYR A 106 3.76 13.32 4.83
CA TYR A 106 5.04 12.99 5.45
C TYR A 106 5.02 11.53 5.92
N LEU A 107 6.03 10.76 5.54
CA LEU A 107 6.29 9.42 6.06
C LEU A 107 7.34 9.51 7.17
N HIS A 108 6.87 9.74 8.39
CA HIS A 108 7.67 9.80 9.61
C HIS A 108 8.35 8.44 9.92
N SER A 109 9.48 8.47 10.62
CA SER A 109 10.31 7.26 10.83
C SER A 109 9.71 6.22 11.78
N ASP A 110 8.78 6.66 12.63
CA ASP A 110 8.23 5.89 13.75
C ASP A 110 6.75 5.51 13.50
N VAL A 111 6.28 5.72 12.25
CA VAL A 111 5.04 5.18 11.68
C VAL A 111 5.09 3.66 11.69
N ASP A 112 3.98 3.00 12.03
CA ASP A 112 3.93 1.53 12.11
C ASP A 112 3.91 0.85 10.72
N ALA A 113 3.91 -0.48 10.70
CA ALA A 113 3.98 -1.24 9.45
C ALA A 113 2.70 -1.12 8.61
N LEU A 114 1.53 -0.97 9.22
CA LEU A 114 0.23 -0.88 8.56
C LEU A 114 -0.03 0.55 8.08
N GLU A 115 0.11 1.55 8.95
CA GLU A 115 -0.02 2.97 8.60
C GLU A 115 0.94 3.33 7.43
N ARG A 116 2.17 2.78 7.45
CA ARG A 116 3.11 2.90 6.33
C ARG A 116 2.53 2.35 5.02
N VAL A 117 1.91 1.17 5.05
CA VAL A 117 1.31 0.55 3.86
C VAL A 117 0.10 1.37 3.38
N GLU A 118 -0.72 1.90 4.28
CA GLU A 118 -1.86 2.76 3.93
C GLU A 118 -1.43 4.09 3.28
N ILE A 119 -0.43 4.78 3.83
CA ILE A 119 0.13 6.01 3.24
C ILE A 119 0.65 5.73 1.81
N LEU A 120 1.31 4.59 1.61
CA LEU A 120 1.82 4.20 0.30
C LEU A 120 0.71 3.78 -0.67
N ARG A 121 -0.35 3.12 -0.18
CA ARG A 121 -1.58 2.83 -0.93
C ARG A 121 -2.23 4.13 -1.43
N GLY A 122 -2.38 5.14 -0.56
CA GLY A 122 -2.96 6.43 -0.91
C GLY A 122 -2.18 7.23 -1.96
N LEU A 123 -0.84 7.16 -1.94
CA LEU A 123 0.01 7.74 -2.99
C LEU A 123 -0.28 7.09 -4.36
N ARG A 124 -0.40 5.76 -4.41
CA ARG A 124 -0.70 5.03 -5.65
C ARG A 124 -2.11 5.28 -6.15
N LEU A 125 -3.09 5.29 -5.24
CA LEU A 125 -4.50 5.62 -5.50
C LEU A 125 -4.76 7.09 -5.84
N ALA A 126 -3.71 7.92 -5.88
CA ALA A 126 -3.76 9.35 -6.23
C ALA A 126 -4.58 10.21 -5.25
N GLU A 127 -4.69 9.80 -3.98
CA GLU A 127 -5.25 10.62 -2.89
C GLU A 127 -4.39 11.87 -2.65
N PHE A 128 -3.07 11.70 -2.77
CA PHE A 128 -2.07 12.76 -2.73
C PHE A 128 -0.95 12.49 -3.74
N ASP A 129 -0.13 13.50 -4.05
CA ASP A 129 0.82 13.47 -5.17
C ASP A 129 2.30 13.40 -4.74
N VAL A 130 2.60 13.87 -3.52
CA VAL A 130 3.97 14.01 -3.02
C VAL A 130 4.15 13.32 -1.67
N LEU A 131 5.17 12.46 -1.56
CA LEU A 131 5.57 11.83 -0.31
C LEU A 131 6.93 12.36 0.15
N VAL A 132 6.95 13.07 1.27
CA VAL A 132 8.18 13.55 1.93
C VAL A 132 8.61 12.55 2.99
N GLY A 133 9.91 12.34 3.18
CA GLY A 133 10.41 11.57 4.33
C GLY A 133 11.94 11.52 4.41
N ILE A 134 12.46 11.01 5.53
CA ILE A 134 13.91 10.91 5.75
C ILE A 134 14.48 9.65 5.06
N ASN A 135 13.80 8.52 5.22
CA ASN A 135 14.27 7.22 4.73
C ASN A 135 13.16 6.47 3.98
N LEU A 136 13.15 6.61 2.66
CA LEU A 136 12.25 5.92 1.73
C LEU A 136 12.89 4.62 1.17
N LEU A 137 13.82 4.01 1.90
CA LEU A 137 14.58 2.83 1.43
C LEU A 137 14.05 1.48 1.93
N ARG A 138 13.10 1.43 2.87
CA ARG A 138 12.51 0.16 3.32
C ARG A 138 11.80 -0.59 2.17
N GLU A 139 11.64 -1.90 2.36
CA GLU A 139 11.02 -2.82 1.41
C GLU A 139 9.52 -2.55 1.19
N GLY A 140 8.90 -3.22 0.20
CA GLY A 140 7.51 -3.00 -0.21
C GLY A 140 7.27 -1.81 -1.16
N LEU A 141 8.28 -0.95 -1.38
CA LEU A 141 8.18 0.24 -2.23
C LEU A 141 8.43 -0.05 -3.72
N ASP A 142 7.42 -0.58 -4.41
CA ASP A 142 7.32 -0.63 -5.88
C ASP A 142 6.24 0.35 -6.36
N LEU A 143 6.68 1.49 -6.92
CA LEU A 143 5.83 2.66 -7.23
C LEU A 143 6.02 3.09 -8.69
N PRO A 144 5.46 2.37 -9.68
CA PRO A 144 5.52 2.78 -11.08
C PRO A 144 4.86 4.14 -11.38
N GLU A 145 4.03 4.64 -10.46
CA GLU A 145 3.40 5.95 -10.53
C GLU A 145 4.38 7.11 -10.26
N VAL A 146 5.56 6.85 -9.68
CA VAL A 146 6.60 7.85 -9.37
C VAL A 146 7.48 8.12 -10.59
N SER A 147 7.50 9.36 -11.06
CA SER A 147 8.43 9.82 -12.12
C SER A 147 9.54 10.74 -11.60
N LEU A 148 9.41 11.27 -10.38
CA LEU A 148 10.38 12.19 -9.79
C LEU A 148 10.82 11.74 -8.39
N VAL A 149 12.14 11.69 -8.18
CA VAL A 149 12.74 11.53 -6.86
C VAL A 149 13.67 12.71 -6.58
N ALA A 150 13.30 13.54 -5.60
CA ALA A 150 14.13 14.64 -5.12
C ALA A 150 14.95 14.20 -3.89
N ILE A 151 16.22 14.55 -3.88
CA ILE A 151 17.13 14.37 -2.74
C ILE A 151 17.63 15.74 -2.33
N LEU A 152 17.07 16.28 -1.24
CA LEU A 152 17.51 17.55 -0.67
C LEU A 152 18.80 17.34 0.13
N ASP A 153 19.69 18.32 0.16
CA ASP A 153 20.99 18.23 0.84
C ASP A 153 21.75 16.95 0.46
N ALA A 154 21.92 16.74 -0.86
CA ALA A 154 22.55 15.53 -1.40
C ALA A 154 24.08 15.49 -1.19
N ASP A 155 24.71 16.63 -0.91
CA ASP A 155 26.13 16.81 -0.61
C ASP A 155 26.50 16.54 0.87
N LYS A 156 25.52 16.39 1.76
CA LYS A 156 25.78 16.22 3.20
C LYS A 156 26.06 14.75 3.51
N GLU A 157 27.34 14.41 3.63
CA GLU A 157 27.79 13.04 3.84
C GLU A 157 27.24 12.40 5.14
N GLY A 158 26.94 11.11 5.06
CA GLY A 158 26.33 10.34 6.14
C GLY A 158 25.59 9.12 5.58
N PHE A 159 24.97 8.31 6.45
CA PHE A 159 24.29 7.07 6.05
C PHE A 159 23.31 7.29 4.88
N LEU A 160 22.41 8.27 5.01
CA LEU A 160 21.34 8.59 4.05
C LEU A 160 21.82 9.18 2.71
N ARG A 161 23.11 9.54 2.59
CA ARG A 161 23.73 10.09 1.38
C ARG A 161 24.98 9.29 0.94
N SER A 162 25.18 8.11 1.51
CA SER A 162 26.18 7.17 1.02
C SER A 162 25.84 6.71 -0.40
N GLU A 163 26.87 6.35 -1.19
CA GLU A 163 26.74 5.75 -2.53
C GLU A 163 25.57 4.74 -2.63
N ARG A 164 25.52 3.76 -1.71
CA ARG A 164 24.48 2.73 -1.68
C ARG A 164 23.08 3.32 -1.46
N SER A 165 22.93 4.25 -0.52
CA SER A 165 21.65 4.91 -0.26
C SER A 165 21.21 5.82 -1.40
N LEU A 166 22.14 6.49 -2.09
CA LEU A 166 21.82 7.30 -3.28
C LEU A 166 21.37 6.40 -4.44
N ILE A 167 22.06 5.30 -4.73
CA ILE A 167 21.65 4.33 -5.77
C ILE A 167 20.27 3.72 -5.45
N GLN A 168 20.02 3.33 -4.19
CA GLN A 168 18.71 2.79 -3.79
C GLN A 168 17.59 3.84 -3.85
N THR A 169 17.88 5.10 -3.52
CA THR A 169 16.90 6.20 -3.59
C THR A 169 16.57 6.52 -5.05
N ALA A 170 17.60 6.66 -5.90
CA ALA A 170 17.46 6.83 -7.35
C ALA A 170 16.66 5.68 -7.98
N GLY A 171 16.92 4.44 -7.55
CA GLY A 171 16.23 3.23 -8.00
C GLY A 171 14.70 3.26 -7.84
N ARG A 172 14.13 4.14 -7.00
CA ARG A 172 12.67 4.35 -6.91
C ARG A 172 12.07 4.98 -8.17
N ALA A 173 12.82 5.82 -8.90
CA ALA A 173 12.37 6.37 -10.17
C ALA A 173 12.50 5.38 -11.35
N ALA A 174 13.29 4.30 -11.21
CA ALA A 174 13.58 3.32 -12.27
C ALA A 174 12.37 2.40 -12.64
N ARG A 175 11.18 2.69 -12.10
CA ARG A 175 9.93 1.98 -12.36
C ARG A 175 9.01 2.71 -13.35
N ASN A 176 9.36 3.94 -13.74
CA ASN A 176 8.61 4.77 -14.67
C ASN A 176 9.48 5.19 -15.86
N VAL A 177 8.93 5.20 -17.07
CA VAL A 177 9.64 5.62 -18.30
C VAL A 177 10.10 7.09 -18.27
N GLY A 178 9.38 7.96 -17.56
CA GLY A 178 9.75 9.36 -17.30
C GLY A 178 10.61 9.55 -16.04
N GLY A 179 11.16 8.47 -15.47
CA GLY A 179 11.90 8.46 -14.22
C GLY A 179 13.14 9.37 -14.20
N ARG A 180 13.11 10.35 -13.31
CA ARG A 180 14.17 11.35 -13.10
C ARG A 180 14.48 11.53 -11.61
N VAL A 181 15.74 11.82 -11.31
CA VAL A 181 16.25 12.10 -9.97
C VAL A 181 16.87 13.48 -9.96
N VAL A 182 16.56 14.29 -8.94
CA VAL A 182 17.16 15.61 -8.72
C VAL A 182 17.94 15.59 -7.40
N LEU A 183 19.24 15.83 -7.48
CA LEU A 183 20.13 16.00 -6.33
C LEU A 183 20.33 17.50 -6.08
N TYR A 184 19.83 18.03 -4.97
CA TYR A 184 20.08 19.42 -4.58
C TYR A 184 21.35 19.48 -3.74
N ALA A 185 22.40 20.07 -4.29
CA ALA A 185 23.76 20.03 -3.79
C ALA A 185 24.63 21.14 -4.40
N ASP A 186 25.33 21.88 -3.55
CA ASP A 186 26.29 22.91 -4.00
C ASP A 186 27.64 22.32 -4.43
N ARG A 187 27.88 21.02 -4.13
CA ARG A 187 29.14 20.30 -4.39
C ARG A 187 28.86 18.83 -4.71
N VAL A 188 29.61 18.26 -5.65
CA VAL A 188 29.55 16.82 -5.96
C VAL A 188 30.48 16.06 -5.01
N THR A 189 29.93 15.30 -4.07
CA THR A 189 30.70 14.40 -3.20
C THR A 189 31.13 13.15 -3.94
N GLU A 190 32.06 12.38 -3.37
CA GLU A 190 32.47 11.11 -3.96
C GLU A 190 31.35 10.05 -3.91
N SER A 191 30.50 10.09 -2.89
CA SER A 191 29.28 9.27 -2.84
C SER A 191 28.30 9.61 -3.97
N MET A 192 28.10 10.91 -4.27
CA MET A 192 27.29 11.34 -5.42
C MET A 192 27.90 10.90 -6.74
N ARG A 193 29.21 11.14 -6.94
CA ARG A 193 29.94 10.74 -8.16
C ARG A 193 29.75 9.26 -8.46
N ARG A 194 30.11 8.39 -7.51
CA ARG A 194 30.03 6.93 -7.70
C ARG A 194 28.60 6.44 -7.93
N ALA A 195 27.62 7.02 -7.24
CA ALA A 195 26.21 6.71 -7.47
C ALA A 195 25.74 7.13 -8.87
N MET A 196 26.18 8.29 -9.36
CA MET A 196 25.87 8.75 -10.73
C MET A 196 26.55 7.90 -11.80
N ASP A 197 27.85 7.61 -11.63
CA ASP A 197 28.64 6.82 -12.58
C ASP A 197 28.08 5.40 -12.71
N GLU A 198 27.71 4.74 -11.60
CA GLU A 198 27.06 3.43 -11.61
C GLU A 198 25.65 3.46 -12.24
N THR A 199 24.86 4.50 -11.94
CA THR A 199 23.52 4.68 -12.54
C THR A 199 23.61 4.88 -14.05
N ASN A 200 24.57 5.68 -14.51
CA ASN A 200 24.84 5.94 -15.92
C ASN A 200 25.36 4.67 -16.62
N ARG A 201 26.29 3.92 -16.01
CA ARG A 201 26.79 2.64 -16.52
C ARG A 201 25.67 1.61 -16.73
N ARG A 202 24.69 1.57 -15.82
CA ARG A 202 23.48 0.74 -15.97
C ARG A 202 22.59 1.23 -17.09
N ARG A 203 22.26 2.53 -17.09
CA ARG A 203 21.40 3.19 -18.09
C ARG A 203 21.92 3.02 -19.51
N GLU A 204 23.22 3.21 -19.74
CA GLU A 204 23.87 3.03 -21.05
C GLU A 204 23.74 1.58 -21.55
N LYS A 205 24.16 0.59 -20.74
CA LYS A 205 24.02 -0.84 -21.09
C LYS A 205 22.56 -1.23 -21.39
N GLN A 206 21.59 -0.69 -20.64
CA GLN A 206 20.17 -0.95 -20.86
C GLN A 206 19.64 -0.30 -22.14
N LEU A 207 20.06 0.93 -22.45
CA LEU A 207 19.68 1.63 -23.69
C LEU A 207 20.23 0.92 -24.92
N LEU A 208 21.50 0.49 -24.89
CA LEU A 208 22.12 -0.31 -25.95
C LEU A 208 21.37 -1.63 -26.16
N TYR A 209 21.14 -2.39 -25.09
CA TYR A 209 20.38 -3.65 -25.16
C TYR A 209 18.98 -3.45 -25.74
N ASN A 210 18.26 -2.41 -25.30
CA ASN A 210 16.94 -2.06 -25.82
C ASN A 210 16.99 -1.72 -27.32
N GLN A 211 18.01 -1.00 -27.78
CA GLN A 211 18.20 -0.64 -29.19
C GLN A 211 18.49 -1.87 -30.05
N GLU A 212 19.40 -2.74 -29.59
CA GLU A 212 19.76 -3.99 -30.28
C GLU A 212 18.58 -4.96 -30.42
N HIS A 213 17.71 -5.02 -29.41
CA HIS A 213 16.59 -5.97 -29.34
C HIS A 213 15.22 -5.35 -29.72
N GLY A 214 15.18 -4.08 -30.15
CA GLY A 214 13.96 -3.37 -30.55
C GLY A 214 12.96 -3.13 -29.41
N ILE A 215 13.41 -3.11 -28.16
CA ILE A 215 12.55 -3.00 -26.96
C ILE A 215 12.21 -1.53 -26.69
N THR A 216 10.93 -1.18 -26.82
CA THR A 216 10.42 0.11 -26.32
C THR A 216 10.16 0.01 -24.80
N PRO A 217 10.78 0.85 -23.95
CA PRO A 217 10.53 0.84 -22.51
C PRO A 217 9.07 1.11 -22.15
N ARG A 218 8.51 0.39 -21.17
CA ARG A 218 7.13 0.60 -20.69
C ARG A 218 7.02 0.58 -19.17
N THR A 219 6.38 1.60 -18.60
CA THR A 219 5.90 1.59 -17.21
C THR A 219 4.86 0.48 -17.04
N ILE A 220 4.97 -0.33 -15.98
CA ILE A 220 3.90 -1.26 -15.61
C ILE A 220 2.84 -0.47 -14.85
N VAL A 221 1.67 -0.27 -15.45
CA VAL A 221 0.52 0.35 -14.77
C VAL A 221 -0.36 -0.77 -14.21
N LYS A 222 -0.59 -0.76 -12.90
CA LYS A 222 -1.58 -1.64 -12.24
C LYS A 222 -2.94 -0.94 -12.17
N SER A 223 -4.03 -1.69 -12.23
CA SER A 223 -5.37 -1.12 -12.00
C SER A 223 -5.60 -0.75 -10.52
N VAL A 224 -6.60 0.09 -10.27
CA VAL A 224 -7.04 0.43 -8.89
C VAL A 224 -7.47 -0.82 -8.11
N GLU A 225 -8.11 -1.78 -8.79
CA GLU A 225 -8.55 -3.03 -8.19
C GLU A 225 -7.35 -3.92 -7.80
N GLU A 226 -6.35 -4.07 -8.68
CA GLU A 226 -5.09 -4.76 -8.36
C GLU A 226 -4.34 -4.11 -7.19
N ILE A 227 -4.36 -2.76 -7.09
CA ILE A 227 -3.73 -2.04 -5.98
C ILE A 227 -4.40 -2.46 -4.67
N LEU A 228 -5.73 -2.37 -4.60
CA LEU A 228 -6.51 -2.74 -3.41
C LEU A 228 -6.34 -4.22 -3.04
N GLN A 229 -6.48 -5.14 -4.00
CA GLN A 229 -6.30 -6.58 -3.79
C GLN A 229 -4.88 -6.92 -3.31
N SER A 230 -3.85 -6.28 -3.86
CA SER A 230 -2.46 -6.50 -3.44
C SER A 230 -2.15 -6.03 -2.02
N THR A 231 -3.00 -5.19 -1.42
CA THR A 231 -2.87 -4.75 -0.02
C THR A 231 -3.76 -5.57 0.91
N SER A 232 -5.00 -5.92 0.53
CA SER A 232 -5.89 -6.69 1.41
C SER A 232 -5.36 -8.08 1.78
N VAL A 233 -4.51 -8.70 0.95
CA VAL A 233 -3.79 -9.94 1.30
C VAL A 233 -2.72 -9.70 2.39
N ALA A 234 -2.09 -8.53 2.41
CA ALA A 234 -1.14 -8.16 3.48
C ALA A 234 -1.89 -7.78 4.77
N ASP A 235 -3.00 -7.05 4.65
CA ASP A 235 -3.86 -6.67 5.78
C ASP A 235 -4.45 -7.92 6.47
N ALA A 236 -4.91 -8.92 5.69
CA ALA A 236 -5.42 -10.19 6.21
C ALA A 236 -4.36 -11.07 6.92
N ILE A 237 -3.06 -10.87 6.61
CA ILE A 237 -1.96 -11.52 7.34
C ILE A 237 -1.60 -10.76 8.63
N GLY A 238 -1.97 -9.47 8.72
CA GLY A 238 -1.75 -8.61 9.88
C GLY A 238 -2.87 -8.63 10.93
N GLN A 239 -4.12 -8.89 10.53
CA GLN A 239 -5.27 -8.84 11.44
C GLN A 239 -5.56 -10.17 12.13
N GLY A 240 -5.08 -10.30 13.36
CA GLY A 240 -5.73 -11.15 14.36
C GLY A 240 -6.96 -10.44 14.92
N GLU A 241 -8.14 -11.07 14.76
CA GLU A 241 -9.36 -10.92 15.56
C GLU A 241 -9.72 -9.50 16.09
N HIS A 242 -10.69 -8.80 15.46
CA HIS A 242 -12.01 -8.59 16.13
C HIS A 242 -13.09 -7.78 15.37
N ASP A 243 -12.77 -6.81 14.49
CA ASP A 243 -13.76 -5.75 14.13
C ASP A 243 -14.66 -6.02 12.90
N ASP A 244 -14.28 -6.90 11.96
CA ASP A 244 -14.95 -7.02 10.65
C ASP A 244 -16.40 -7.52 10.69
N VAL A 245 -16.78 -8.29 11.72
CA VAL A 245 -18.12 -8.91 11.86
C VAL A 245 -19.24 -7.86 11.78
N ARG A 246 -19.00 -6.66 12.32
CA ARG A 246 -20.01 -5.59 12.34
C ARG A 246 -20.16 -4.86 11.01
N SER A 247 -19.09 -4.83 10.20
CA SER A 247 -19.11 -4.25 8.86
C SER A 247 -19.92 -5.13 7.91
N LEU A 248 -19.58 -6.43 7.85
CA LEU A 248 -20.24 -7.42 7.00
C LEU A 248 -21.76 -7.49 7.24
N LEU A 249 -22.19 -7.55 8.51
CA LEU A 249 -23.62 -7.59 8.86
C LEU A 249 -24.41 -6.37 8.36
N SER A 250 -23.79 -5.19 8.24
CA SER A 250 -24.46 -3.98 7.72
C SER A 250 -24.72 -4.02 6.21
N SER A 251 -24.02 -4.90 5.47
CA SER A 251 -24.13 -5.04 4.01
C SER A 251 -25.16 -6.09 3.56
N LEU A 252 -25.65 -6.94 4.46
CA LEU A 252 -26.54 -8.06 4.13
C LEU A 252 -28.03 -7.68 3.99
N ASP A 253 -28.39 -6.43 4.24
CA ASP A 253 -29.78 -5.98 4.44
C ASP A 253 -30.66 -5.94 3.16
N ARG A 254 -30.18 -6.43 2.00
CA ARG A 254 -30.91 -6.38 0.70
C ARG A 254 -30.80 -7.57 -0.26
N GLU A 255 -29.96 -8.59 -0.04
CA GLU A 255 -29.95 -9.83 -0.85
C GLU A 255 -30.04 -11.09 0.03
N ASP A 256 -30.64 -12.16 -0.48
CA ASP A 256 -30.67 -13.46 0.21
C ASP A 256 -29.24 -14.03 0.28
N PRO A 257 -28.68 -14.27 1.49
CA PRO A 257 -27.33 -14.82 1.65
C PRO A 257 -27.12 -16.16 0.92
N ARG A 258 -28.18 -16.96 0.74
CA ARG A 258 -28.12 -18.24 0.00
C ARG A 258 -27.99 -18.03 -1.51
N ALA A 259 -28.61 -16.96 -2.04
CA ALA A 259 -28.45 -16.57 -3.43
C ALA A 259 -27.05 -15.99 -3.70
N LEU A 260 -26.47 -15.28 -2.72
CA LEU A 260 -25.09 -14.79 -2.80
C LEU A 260 -24.08 -15.96 -2.80
N ILE A 261 -24.22 -16.93 -1.89
CA ILE A 261 -23.40 -18.15 -1.86
C ILE A 261 -23.44 -18.87 -3.22
N ALA A 262 -24.63 -19.09 -3.80
CA ALA A 262 -24.77 -19.78 -5.07
C ALA A 262 -24.02 -19.09 -6.24
N ARG A 263 -24.05 -17.74 -6.31
CA ARG A 263 -23.27 -16.98 -7.30
C ARG A 263 -21.76 -17.14 -7.10
N LEU A 264 -21.29 -17.07 -5.86
CA LEU A 264 -19.88 -17.23 -5.52
C LEU A 264 -19.38 -18.65 -5.83
N GLU A 265 -20.22 -19.67 -5.62
CA GLU A 265 -19.91 -21.06 -6.00
C GLU A 265 -19.76 -21.23 -7.53
N ASP A 266 -20.65 -20.62 -8.33
CA ASP A 266 -20.53 -20.61 -9.79
C ASP A 266 -19.27 -19.87 -10.28
N GLU A 267 -18.93 -18.72 -9.67
CA GLU A 267 -17.68 -17.98 -9.95
C GLU A 267 -16.44 -18.78 -9.55
N MET A 268 -16.44 -19.43 -8.38
CA MET A 268 -15.34 -20.28 -7.91
C MET A 268 -15.09 -21.44 -8.88
N LEU A 269 -16.17 -22.10 -9.32
CA LEU A 269 -16.10 -23.16 -10.34
C LEU A 269 -15.65 -22.61 -11.69
N ALA A 270 -15.98 -21.37 -12.06
CA ALA A 270 -15.47 -20.73 -13.27
C ALA A 270 -13.95 -20.45 -13.18
N ALA A 271 -13.47 -19.88 -12.07
CA ALA A 271 -12.05 -19.63 -11.82
C ALA A 271 -11.23 -20.94 -11.85
N ALA A 272 -11.70 -21.99 -11.16
CA ALA A 272 -11.06 -23.30 -11.18
C ALA A 272 -11.00 -23.93 -12.59
N ARG A 273 -12.02 -23.72 -13.43
CA ARG A 273 -12.03 -24.16 -14.85
C ARG A 273 -11.05 -23.36 -15.73
N MET A 274 -10.66 -22.17 -15.31
CA MET A 274 -9.64 -21.34 -15.99
C MET A 274 -8.22 -21.53 -15.42
N LEU A 275 -8.04 -22.46 -14.46
CA LEU A 275 -6.79 -22.66 -13.69
C LEU A 275 -6.38 -21.45 -12.83
N ASP A 276 -7.32 -20.54 -12.56
CA ASP A 276 -7.15 -19.42 -11.64
C ASP A 276 -7.43 -19.90 -10.21
N PHE A 277 -6.46 -20.63 -9.66
CA PHE A 277 -6.56 -21.25 -8.33
C PHE A 277 -6.51 -20.22 -7.19
N GLU A 278 -5.91 -19.05 -7.41
CA GLU A 278 -5.81 -17.97 -6.42
C GLU A 278 -7.18 -17.29 -6.23
N ARG A 279 -7.86 -16.93 -7.33
CA ARG A 279 -9.25 -16.45 -7.27
C ARG A 279 -10.20 -17.53 -6.76
N ALA A 280 -10.01 -18.79 -7.14
CA ALA A 280 -10.85 -19.88 -6.64
C ALA A 280 -10.70 -20.09 -5.11
N ALA A 281 -9.49 -19.96 -4.56
CA ALA A 281 -9.27 -20.01 -3.11
C ALA A 281 -9.94 -18.82 -2.39
N SER A 282 -9.73 -17.59 -2.88
CA SER A 282 -10.35 -16.39 -2.29
C SER A 282 -11.88 -16.45 -2.31
N LEU A 283 -12.48 -17.01 -3.37
CA LEU A 283 -13.93 -17.21 -3.45
C LEU A 283 -14.42 -18.30 -2.48
N ARG A 284 -13.68 -19.41 -2.32
CA ARG A 284 -13.98 -20.46 -1.33
C ARG A 284 -14.03 -19.89 0.08
N ASP A 285 -12.99 -19.17 0.48
CA ASP A 285 -12.82 -18.69 1.85
C ASP A 285 -13.94 -17.70 2.21
N ARG A 286 -14.29 -16.82 1.27
CA ARG A 286 -15.44 -15.90 1.39
C ARG A 286 -16.80 -16.61 1.47
N ILE A 287 -16.96 -17.79 0.85
CA ILE A 287 -18.18 -18.61 1.01
C ILE A 287 -18.21 -19.22 2.42
N GLU A 288 -17.06 -19.63 2.96
CA GLU A 288 -16.93 -20.19 4.31
C GLU A 288 -17.23 -19.14 5.39
N ASP A 289 -16.75 -17.90 5.22
CA ASP A 289 -17.10 -16.76 6.09
C ASP A 289 -18.61 -16.51 6.14
N ILE A 290 -19.28 -16.45 4.98
CA ILE A 290 -20.72 -16.18 4.91
C ILE A 290 -21.52 -17.34 5.53
N ARG A 291 -21.09 -18.59 5.33
CA ARG A 291 -21.70 -19.77 5.97
C ARG A 291 -21.53 -19.72 7.50
N SER A 292 -20.31 -19.47 7.97
CA SER A 292 -20.00 -19.33 9.41
C SER A 292 -20.84 -18.22 10.07
N ALA A 293 -20.99 -17.06 9.41
CA ALA A 293 -21.84 -15.98 9.89
C ALA A 293 -23.34 -16.35 9.93
N LEU A 294 -23.83 -17.15 8.98
CA LEU A 294 -25.20 -17.66 8.97
C LEU A 294 -25.44 -18.69 10.07
N ASP A 295 -24.50 -19.60 10.31
CA ASP A 295 -24.60 -20.63 11.34
C ASP A 295 -24.53 -20.00 12.75
N GLN A 296 -23.61 -19.04 12.97
CA GLN A 296 -23.56 -18.24 14.20
C GLN A 296 -24.86 -17.44 14.44
N ALA A 297 -25.45 -16.86 13.40
CA ALA A 297 -26.74 -16.18 13.49
C ALA A 297 -27.91 -17.15 13.79
N ALA A 298 -27.84 -18.40 13.31
CA ALA A 298 -28.81 -19.44 13.62
C ALA A 298 -28.66 -19.92 15.08
N GLU A 299 -27.45 -20.15 15.58
CA GLU A 299 -27.19 -20.53 16.97
C GLU A 299 -27.65 -19.44 17.95
N ALA A 300 -27.35 -18.16 17.66
CA ALA A 300 -27.87 -17.02 18.42
C ALA A 300 -29.42 -16.95 18.43
N GLY A 301 -30.08 -17.47 17.40
CA GLY A 301 -31.54 -17.53 17.27
C GLY A 301 -32.22 -18.65 18.06
N VAL A 302 -31.49 -19.66 18.55
CA VAL A 302 -32.04 -20.80 19.32
C VAL A 302 -32.07 -20.53 20.83
N GLY A 303 -31.50 -19.40 21.28
CA GLY A 303 -31.40 -18.92 22.68
C GLY A 303 -32.71 -18.62 23.44
N GLY A 304 -33.86 -19.11 22.96
CA GLY A 304 -35.06 -19.32 23.77
C GLY A 304 -36.18 -18.27 23.68
N VAL A 305 -37.40 -18.77 23.48
CA VAL A 305 -38.56 -18.52 24.36
C VAL A 305 -39.44 -19.78 24.39
N ASP A 306 -39.53 -20.47 25.54
CA ASP A 306 -40.66 -21.36 25.84
C ASP A 306 -41.37 -20.86 27.12
N ALA A 307 -42.37 -20.01 26.90
CA ALA A 307 -43.16 -19.35 27.94
C ALA A 307 -44.67 -19.58 27.72
N ARG A 308 -45.05 -20.87 27.65
CA ARG A 308 -46.39 -21.44 27.95
C ARG A 308 -47.56 -20.46 28.09
N SER A 309 -48.44 -20.40 27.09
CA SER A 309 -49.82 -19.87 27.28
C SER A 309 -50.87 -20.62 26.44
N ARG A 310 -51.46 -21.68 27.02
CA ARG A 310 -52.64 -22.37 26.48
C ARG A 310 -53.54 -22.97 27.59
N SER A 311 -54.44 -22.17 28.15
CA SER A 311 -55.81 -22.59 28.54
C SER A 311 -56.56 -21.46 29.26
N GLY A 312 -57.84 -21.26 28.91
CA GLY A 312 -58.73 -20.26 29.52
C GLY A 312 -58.81 -18.96 28.69
N GLU A 313 -59.98 -18.43 28.31
CA GLU A 313 -61.35 -18.95 28.42
C GLU A 313 -62.19 -18.64 27.15
N ARG A 314 -63.42 -19.14 27.09
CA ARG A 314 -64.34 -18.94 25.96
C ARG A 314 -65.23 -17.70 26.20
N GLY A 315 -65.47 -16.91 25.15
CA GLY A 315 -66.25 -15.66 25.26
C GLY A 315 -67.76 -15.83 25.25
N ALA A 316 -68.48 -14.76 25.65
CA ALA A 316 -69.89 -14.45 25.34
C ALA A 316 -70.27 -13.09 26.01
N ARG A 317 -71.45 -12.57 25.65
CA ARG A 317 -72.12 -11.35 26.17
C ARG A 317 -73.12 -11.74 27.32
N PRO A 318 -73.87 -10.84 28.03
CA PRO A 318 -74.25 -9.47 27.64
C PRO A 318 -74.43 -8.40 28.76
N ASP A 319 -74.88 -7.22 28.30
CA ASP A 319 -75.68 -6.16 28.95
C ASP A 319 -75.66 -5.92 30.47
N ALA A 320 -75.31 -4.67 30.83
CA ALA A 320 -76.08 -3.91 31.80
C ALA A 320 -76.03 -2.38 31.53
N THR A 321 -77.18 -1.75 31.66
CA THR A 321 -77.51 -0.31 31.71
C THR A 321 -76.62 0.50 32.70
N THR A 322 -76.45 1.83 32.64
CA THR A 322 -77.34 2.91 32.14
C THR A 322 -76.65 4.29 31.97
N ARG A 323 -77.23 5.16 31.10
CA ARG A 323 -77.37 6.65 31.21
C ARG A 323 -76.17 7.63 31.22
N ARG A 324 -76.27 8.63 30.31
CA ARG A 324 -75.86 10.07 30.41
C ARG A 324 -74.36 10.39 30.61
N GLY A 325 -73.64 11.11 29.74
CA GLY A 325 -73.91 11.64 28.38
C GLY A 325 -74.04 13.18 28.28
N ARG A 326 -73.27 13.83 27.38
CA ARG A 326 -73.51 15.21 26.90
C ARG A 326 -72.76 15.55 25.58
N ARG A 327 -73.50 16.11 24.61
CA ARG A 327 -73.14 17.10 23.58
C ARG A 327 -71.84 16.94 22.74
N GLN A 328 -72.03 16.37 21.55
CA GLN A 328 -71.68 17.00 20.26
C GLN A 328 -72.56 18.25 19.98
N PRO A 329 -72.44 18.99 18.85
CA PRO A 329 -71.44 18.98 17.77
C PRO A 329 -70.73 20.37 17.72
N SER A 330 -70.31 21.05 16.63
CA SER A 330 -70.29 20.84 15.16
C SER A 330 -69.32 21.81 14.47
N SER A 331 -68.58 21.37 13.44
CA SER A 331 -68.42 22.14 12.19
C SER A 331 -67.99 21.23 11.02
N ARG A 332 -68.63 21.42 9.87
CA ARG A 332 -68.27 20.88 8.56
C ARG A 332 -68.15 22.07 7.59
N ASN A 333 -67.43 21.84 6.50
CA ASN A 333 -67.24 22.69 5.32
C ASN A 333 -68.26 23.83 5.08
N ARG A 334 -67.77 24.98 4.63
CA ARG A 334 -67.96 25.44 3.24
C ARG A 334 -67.27 26.79 2.97
N SER A 335 -66.28 26.79 2.09
CA SER A 335 -66.23 27.58 0.84
C SER A 335 -65.16 26.95 -0.05
#